data_AF-A0A7S4HF49-F1
#
_entry.id   AF-A0A7S4HF49-F1
#
_cell.length_a   1.000
_cell.length_b   1.000
_cell.length_c   1.000
_cell.angle_alpha   90.00
_cell.angle_beta   90.00
_cell.angle_gamma   90.00
#
_symmetry.space_group_name_H-M   'P 1'
#
loop_
_entity.id
_entity.type
_entity.pdbx_description
1 polymer ?
#
loop_
_entity_poly.entity_id
_entity_poly.type
_entity_poly.pdbx_seq_one_letter_code
_entity_poly.pdbx_strand_id
1 'polypeptide(L)'
;MEVEWTAEALVAWAYRAFVGLTPVANDDELTTFARAHERVAVAFVGAMCDADAQQIHLAAAAQRNKTGIALPIAITANASLAVDILPPLLPRPAVLAFSGGRRGSRLPFPAHLNFSESELTPWLDGLLQPKLSREAWPLQDEL
;
A
#
# COMPACT_ATOMS: atom_id res chain seq x y z
N MET A 1 -10.94 -15.80 26.43
CA MET A 1 -10.85 -14.38 26.02
C MET A 1 -11.94 -14.17 25.00
N GLU A 2 -13.01 -13.46 25.36
CA GLU A 2 -14.02 -13.02 24.41
C GLU A 2 -13.45 -11.83 23.65
N VAL A 3 -13.49 -11.88 22.31
CA VAL A 3 -13.05 -10.76 21.47
C VAL A 3 -14.20 -9.76 21.42
N GLU A 4 -13.98 -8.56 21.94
CA GLU A 4 -14.94 -7.47 21.81
C GLU A 4 -14.92 -6.97 20.37
N TRP A 5 -16.00 -7.23 19.63
CA TRP A 5 -16.13 -6.83 18.24
C TRP A 5 -16.56 -5.36 18.15
N THR A 6 -15.58 -4.47 18.00
CA THR A 6 -15.82 -3.08 17.62
C THR A 6 -16.03 -2.96 16.11
N ALA A 7 -16.65 -1.88 15.65
CA ALA A 7 -16.80 -1.61 14.21
C ALA A 7 -15.44 -1.56 13.50
N GLU A 8 -14.42 -0.98 14.14
CA GLU A 8 -13.04 -0.91 13.63
C GLU A 8 -12.41 -2.30 13.53
N ALA A 9 -12.59 -3.14 14.54
CA ALA A 9 -12.10 -4.52 14.53
C ALA A 9 -12.78 -5.35 13.43
N LEU A 10 -14.07 -5.14 13.19
CA LEU A 10 -14.82 -5.81 12.12
C LEU A 10 -14.33 -5.38 10.73
N VAL A 11 -14.11 -4.08 10.51
CA VAL A 11 -13.53 -3.56 9.25
C VAL A 11 -12.14 -4.13 9.04
N ALA A 12 -11.30 -4.13 10.08
CA ALA A 12 -9.96 -4.67 10.01
C ALA A 12 -9.92 -6.15 9.67
N TRP A 13 -10.81 -6.92 10.31
CA TRP A 13 -11.00 -8.34 10.01
C TRP A 13 -11.49 -8.55 8.57
N ALA A 14 -12.49 -7.81 8.11
CA ALA A 14 -13.06 -7.95 6.77
C ALA A 14 -12.02 -7.64 5.67
N TYR A 15 -11.26 -6.57 5.84
CA TYR A 15 -10.16 -6.21 4.93
C TYR A 15 -9.09 -7.31 4.87
N ARG A 16 -8.69 -7.86 6.02
CA ARG A 16 -7.70 -8.93 6.03
C ARG A 16 -8.25 -10.24 5.45
N ALA A 17 -9.47 -10.63 5.83
CA ALA A 17 -10.05 -11.93 5.48
C ALA A 17 -10.52 -12.02 4.02
N PHE A 18 -11.14 -10.96 3.50
CA PHE A 18 -11.75 -10.98 2.16
C PHE A 18 -10.90 -10.27 1.11
N VAL A 19 -10.25 -9.17 1.49
CA VAL A 19 -9.57 -8.26 0.56
C VAL A 19 -8.07 -8.56 0.50
N GLY A 20 -7.52 -9.18 1.57
CA GLY A 20 -6.09 -9.49 1.68
C GLY A 20 -5.22 -8.27 1.97
N LEU A 21 -5.83 -7.14 2.37
CA LEU A 21 -5.12 -5.92 2.75
C LEU A 21 -5.10 -5.79 4.29
N THR A 22 -4.04 -5.20 4.83
CA THR A 22 -3.94 -4.92 6.27
C THR A 22 -4.23 -3.45 6.56
N PRO A 23 -5.35 -3.11 7.20
CA PRO A 23 -5.56 -1.75 7.63
C PRO A 23 -4.57 -1.37 8.72
N VAL A 24 -4.10 -0.13 8.66
CA VAL A 24 -3.25 0.46 9.70
C VAL A 24 -3.82 1.81 10.13
N ALA A 25 -3.96 2.01 11.43
CA ALA A 25 -4.55 3.21 12.01
C ALA A 25 -3.50 4.26 12.38
N ASN A 26 -2.27 3.86 12.65
CA ASN A 26 -1.23 4.73 13.20
C ASN A 26 0.19 4.34 12.74
N ASP A 27 1.14 5.14 13.21
CA ASP A 27 2.57 5.03 12.92
C ASP A 27 3.19 3.69 13.37
N ASP A 28 2.81 3.24 14.56
CA ASP A 28 3.36 2.03 15.18
C ASP A 28 2.89 0.78 14.45
N GLU A 29 1.61 0.71 14.08
CA GLU A 29 1.05 -0.37 13.28
C GLU A 29 1.69 -0.45 11.91
N LEU A 30 1.85 0.69 11.23
CA LEU A 30 2.51 0.72 9.93
C LEU A 30 3.99 0.32 10.04
N THR A 31 4.69 0.78 11.07
CA THR A 31 6.09 0.41 11.31
C THR A 31 6.22 -1.08 11.59
N THR A 32 5.31 -1.65 12.38
CA THR A 32 5.26 -3.09 12.67
C THR A 32 5.01 -3.89 11.40
N PHE A 33 4.02 -3.49 10.60
CA PHE A 33 3.72 -4.11 9.31
C PHE A 33 4.91 -4.07 8.36
N ALA A 34 5.52 -2.90 8.17
CA ALA A 34 6.63 -2.73 7.24
C ALA A 34 7.91 -3.48 7.69
N ARG A 35 8.11 -3.72 8.99
CA ARG A 35 9.24 -4.51 9.50
C ARG A 35 9.05 -6.02 9.33
N ALA A 36 7.81 -6.49 9.27
CA ALA A 36 7.49 -7.91 9.13
C ALA A 36 7.76 -8.45 7.72
N HIS A 37 8.01 -7.57 6.75
CA HIS A 37 8.10 -7.89 5.34
C HIS A 37 9.29 -7.17 4.70
N GLU A 38 10.00 -7.85 3.80
CA GLU A 38 11.13 -7.23 3.07
C GLU A 38 10.64 -6.12 2.12
N ARG A 39 9.49 -6.36 1.47
CA ARG A 39 8.82 -5.42 0.57
C ARG A 39 7.34 -5.35 0.87
N VAL A 40 6.81 -4.13 0.93
CA VAL A 40 5.38 -3.88 1.13
C VAL A 40 4.92 -2.74 0.25
N ALA A 41 3.62 -2.66 -0.01
CA ALA A 41 2.99 -1.42 -0.47
C ALA A 41 2.06 -0.87 0.62
N VAL A 42 1.90 0.45 0.65
CA VAL A 42 1.01 1.16 1.57
C VAL A 42 0.16 2.10 0.76
N ALA A 43 -1.15 1.90 0.83
CA ALA A 43 -2.13 2.72 0.17
C ALA A 43 -2.73 3.74 1.15
N PHE A 44 -2.80 4.99 0.71
CA PHE A 44 -3.41 6.12 1.41
C PHE A 44 -4.65 6.53 0.63
N VAL A 45 -5.81 6.39 1.24
CA VAL A 45 -7.13 6.67 0.62
C VAL A 45 -7.87 7.74 1.41
N GLY A 46 -8.98 8.25 0.86
CA GLY A 46 -9.84 9.19 1.56
C GLY A 46 -10.64 8.52 2.68
N ALA A 47 -11.17 7.33 2.40
CA ALA A 47 -11.93 6.50 3.32
C ALA A 47 -11.79 5.00 3.00
N MET A 48 -11.97 4.16 4.02
CA MET A 48 -11.85 2.70 3.90
C MET A 48 -12.98 2.04 3.08
N CYS A 49 -13.93 2.77 2.51
CA CYS A 49 -15.02 2.18 1.69
C CYS A 49 -15.32 3.06 0.46
N ASP A 50 -14.36 3.89 0.03
CA ASP A 50 -14.53 4.74 -1.14
C ASP A 50 -14.10 4.03 -2.44
N ALA A 51 -14.28 4.73 -3.56
CA ALA A 51 -13.92 4.22 -4.88
C ALA A 51 -12.42 3.92 -4.99
N ASP A 52 -11.55 4.70 -4.33
CA ASP A 52 -10.10 4.53 -4.40
C ASP A 52 -9.64 3.27 -3.67
N ALA A 53 -10.19 3.03 -2.47
CA ALA A 53 -9.99 1.79 -1.71
C ALA A 53 -10.43 0.57 -2.51
N GLN A 54 -11.54 0.69 -3.25
CA GLN A 54 -12.00 -0.36 -4.15
C GLN A 54 -11.01 -0.64 -5.29
N GLN A 55 -10.40 0.38 -5.90
CA GLN A 55 -9.40 0.18 -6.95
C GLN A 55 -8.17 -0.57 -6.43
N ILE A 56 -7.71 -0.29 -5.20
CA ILE A 56 -6.59 -1.00 -4.58
C ILE A 56 -6.95 -2.46 -4.31
N HIS A 57 -8.15 -2.73 -3.80
CA HIS A 57 -8.64 -4.08 -3.60
C HIS A 57 -8.62 -4.86 -4.92
N LEU A 58 -9.29 -4.33 -5.95
CA LEU A 58 -9.37 -4.98 -7.25
C LEU A 58 -7.97 -5.28 -7.81
N ALA A 59 -7.06 -4.30 -7.74
CA ALA A 59 -5.68 -4.47 -8.18
C ALA A 59 -4.92 -5.55 -7.40
N ALA A 60 -5.04 -5.55 -6.06
CA ALA A 60 -4.40 -6.55 -5.20
C ALA A 60 -4.93 -7.96 -5.46
N ALA A 61 -6.25 -8.09 -5.66
CA ALA A 61 -6.89 -9.35 -5.99
C ALA A 61 -6.45 -9.85 -7.38
N ALA A 62 -6.43 -8.97 -8.39
CA ALA A 62 -5.97 -9.28 -9.74
C ALA A 62 -4.49 -9.72 -9.76
N GLN A 63 -3.62 -8.96 -9.06
CA GLN A 63 -2.20 -9.26 -8.88
C GLN A 63 -1.99 -10.64 -8.26
N ARG A 64 -2.70 -10.93 -7.15
CA ARG A 64 -2.63 -12.22 -6.47
C ARG A 64 -3.11 -13.36 -7.35
N ASN A 65 -4.23 -13.19 -8.05
CA ASN A 65 -4.80 -14.21 -8.94
C ASN A 65 -3.87 -14.51 -10.13
N LYS A 66 -3.18 -13.49 -10.64
CA LYS A 66 -2.25 -13.61 -11.78
C LYS A 66 -0.93 -14.29 -11.40
N THR A 67 -0.34 -13.90 -10.27
CA THR A 67 1.03 -14.33 -9.90
C THR A 67 1.05 -15.50 -8.93
N GLY A 68 -0.05 -15.77 -8.22
CA GLY A 68 -0.11 -16.71 -7.10
C GLY A 68 0.59 -16.21 -5.82
N ILE A 69 1.22 -15.03 -5.86
CA ILE A 69 1.95 -14.43 -4.74
C ILE A 69 1.23 -13.15 -4.34
N ALA A 70 0.83 -13.04 -3.07
CA ALA A 70 0.26 -11.81 -2.54
C ALA A 70 1.38 -10.87 -2.08
N LEU A 71 1.52 -9.72 -2.73
CA LEU A 71 2.31 -8.63 -2.15
C LEU A 71 1.65 -8.20 -0.83
N PRO A 72 2.39 -8.05 0.29
CA PRO A 72 1.81 -7.50 1.51
C PRO A 72 1.47 -6.02 1.28
N ILE A 73 0.19 -5.68 1.39
CA ILE A 73 -0.30 -4.32 1.20
C ILE A 73 -1.00 -3.85 2.47
N ALA A 74 -0.57 -2.71 2.99
CA ALA A 74 -1.30 -1.97 4.01
C ALA A 74 -2.19 -0.90 3.37
N ILE A 75 -3.30 -0.57 4.02
CA ILE A 75 -4.19 0.51 3.59
C ILE A 75 -4.55 1.39 4.78
N THR A 76 -4.66 2.70 4.57
CA THR A 76 -5.04 3.64 5.61
C THR A 76 -5.81 4.83 5.05
N ALA A 77 -6.78 5.31 5.84
CA ALA A 77 -7.46 6.58 5.62
C ALA A 77 -6.97 7.69 6.57
N ASN A 78 -5.93 7.43 7.38
CA ASN A 78 -5.41 8.40 8.34
C ASN A 78 -4.65 9.52 7.61
N ALA A 79 -5.24 10.72 7.61
CA ALA A 79 -4.66 11.90 6.96
C ALA A 79 -3.33 12.35 7.58
N SER A 80 -3.19 12.25 8.90
CA SER A 80 -1.95 12.61 9.60
C SER A 80 -0.81 11.68 9.19
N LEU A 81 -1.07 10.37 9.14
CA LEU A 81 -0.09 9.39 8.69
C LEU A 81 0.33 9.62 7.24
N ALA A 82 -0.61 10.05 6.38
CA ALA A 82 -0.32 10.41 5.00
C ALA A 82 0.64 11.61 4.91
N VAL A 83 0.39 12.67 5.69
CA VAL A 83 1.24 13.88 5.72
C VAL A 83 2.68 13.55 6.13
N ASP A 84 2.86 12.64 7.10
CA ASP A 84 4.19 12.28 7.61
C ASP A 84 5.02 11.41 6.66
N ILE A 85 4.36 10.77 5.68
CA ILE A 85 4.99 9.70 4.88
C ILE A 85 5.02 10.04 3.39
N LEU A 86 3.93 10.59 2.87
CA LEU A 86 3.84 10.98 1.47
C LEU A 86 4.77 12.18 1.24
N PRO A 87 5.59 12.15 0.18
CA PRO A 87 6.23 13.35 -0.33
C PRO A 87 5.22 14.51 -0.48
N PRO A 88 5.59 15.75 -0.12
CA PRO A 88 4.64 16.89 -0.04
C PRO A 88 3.81 17.16 -1.31
N LEU A 89 4.29 16.72 -2.48
CA LEU A 89 3.66 16.96 -3.78
C LEU A 89 2.75 15.82 -4.25
N LEU A 90 2.65 14.71 -3.52
CA LEU A 90 1.80 13.60 -3.93
C LEU A 90 0.34 13.82 -3.49
N PRO A 91 -0.62 13.82 -4.43
CA PRO A 91 -2.04 13.90 -4.09
C PRO A 91 -2.50 12.62 -3.39
N ARG A 92 -3.65 12.69 -2.71
CA ARG A 92 -4.41 11.51 -2.27
C ARG A 92 -5.54 11.27 -3.28
N PRO A 93 -5.83 10.02 -3.66
CA PRO A 93 -5.23 8.76 -3.18
C PRO A 93 -3.79 8.53 -3.67
N ALA A 94 -3.01 7.77 -2.92
CA ALA A 94 -1.63 7.43 -3.26
C ALA A 94 -1.27 6.00 -2.82
N VAL A 95 -0.35 5.35 -3.53
CA VAL A 95 0.32 4.13 -3.06
C VAL A 95 1.83 4.35 -3.04
N LEU A 96 2.48 3.93 -1.97
CA LEU A 96 3.94 3.89 -1.83
C LEU A 96 4.40 2.44 -1.64
N ALA A 97 5.40 2.01 -2.38
CA ALA A 97 6.14 0.79 -2.08
C ALA A 97 7.32 1.10 -1.16
N PHE A 98 7.57 0.22 -0.18
CA PHE A 98 8.72 0.26 0.71
C PHE A 98 9.55 -1.00 0.51
N SER A 99 10.87 -0.83 0.42
CA SER A 99 11.85 -1.92 0.51
C SER A 99 12.72 -1.72 1.73
N GLY A 100 12.83 -2.72 2.62
CA GLY A 100 13.59 -2.61 3.86
C GLY A 100 12.87 -1.87 5.00
N GLY A 101 11.53 -1.95 5.03
CA GLY A 101 10.69 -1.29 6.04
C GLY A 101 10.38 0.19 5.76
N ARG A 102 9.66 0.85 6.68
CA ARG A 102 9.07 2.20 6.46
C ARG A 102 10.08 3.33 6.19
N ARG A 103 11.35 3.18 6.61
CA ARG A 103 12.43 4.15 6.36
C ARG A 103 13.37 3.73 5.22
N GLY A 104 13.11 2.60 4.58
CA GLY A 104 13.87 2.18 3.41
C GLY A 104 13.46 2.96 2.16
N SER A 105 13.94 2.50 1.00
CA SER A 105 13.63 3.13 -0.29
C SER A 105 12.13 3.15 -0.51
N ARG A 106 11.62 4.34 -0.86
CA ARG A 106 10.20 4.58 -1.13
C ARG A 106 10.01 4.80 -2.61
N LEU A 107 9.02 4.13 -3.18
CA LEU A 107 8.61 4.34 -4.57
C LEU A 107 7.13 4.73 -4.61
N PRO A 108 6.79 5.94 -5.09
CA PRO A 108 5.40 6.27 -5.32
C PRO A 108 4.83 5.63 -6.58
N PHE A 109 3.51 5.40 -6.55
CA PHE A 109 2.76 5.14 -7.77
C PHE A 109 2.91 6.33 -8.73
N PRO A 110 3.20 6.10 -10.04
CA PRO A 110 3.54 7.19 -10.95
C PRO A 110 2.39 8.19 -11.14
N ALA A 111 2.69 9.49 -11.00
CA ALA A 111 1.70 10.56 -11.06
C ALA A 111 1.02 10.74 -12.43
N HIS A 112 1.61 10.20 -13.51
CA HIS A 112 1.04 10.25 -14.85
C HIS A 112 0.04 9.12 -15.13
N LEU A 113 -0.10 8.16 -14.21
CA LEU A 113 -1.04 7.06 -14.33
C LEU A 113 -2.32 7.35 -13.55
N ASN A 114 -3.41 6.75 -14.00
CA ASN A 114 -4.68 6.82 -13.29
C ASN A 114 -4.67 5.85 -12.11
N PHE A 115 -5.30 6.24 -11.01
CA PHE A 115 -5.47 5.38 -9.84
C PHE A 115 -6.57 4.34 -10.08
N SER A 116 -6.37 3.45 -11.05
CA SER A 116 -7.33 2.42 -11.48
C SER A 116 -6.71 1.03 -11.40
N GLU A 117 -7.55 -0.01 -11.28
CA GLU A 117 -7.13 -1.41 -11.28
C GLU A 117 -6.17 -1.75 -12.43
N SER A 118 -6.48 -1.28 -13.65
CA SER A 118 -5.72 -1.57 -14.87
C SER A 118 -4.26 -1.07 -14.84
N GLU A 119 -4.00 0.01 -14.11
CA GLU A 119 -2.68 0.63 -13.99
C GLU A 119 -1.97 0.23 -12.68
N LEU A 120 -2.74 0.06 -11.60
CA LEU A 120 -2.24 -0.40 -10.31
C LEU A 120 -1.73 -1.84 -10.38
N THR A 121 -2.47 -2.75 -11.01
CA THR A 121 -2.10 -4.17 -11.11
C THR A 121 -0.71 -4.38 -11.73
N PRO A 122 -0.39 -3.87 -12.94
CA PRO A 122 0.92 -4.06 -13.54
C PRO A 122 2.04 -3.36 -12.75
N TRP A 123 1.75 -2.25 -12.07
CA TRP A 123 2.72 -1.61 -11.18
C TRP A 123 3.04 -2.49 -9.97
N LEU A 124 2.02 -3.05 -9.31
CA LEU A 124 2.20 -3.98 -8.19
C LEU A 124 2.94 -5.26 -8.61
N ASP A 125 2.66 -5.79 -9.80
CA ASP A 125 3.41 -6.92 -10.39
C ASP A 125 4.90 -6.59 -10.54
N GLY A 126 5.22 -5.36 -10.93
CA GLY A 126 6.59 -4.86 -11.04
C GLY A 126 7.35 -4.96 -9.72
N LEU A 127 6.71 -4.65 -8.59
CA LEU A 127 7.34 -4.64 -7.26
C LEU A 127 7.83 -6.02 -6.80
N LEU A 128 7.19 -7.09 -7.28
CA LEU A 128 7.60 -8.47 -6.99
C LEU A 128 8.85 -8.89 -7.78
N GLN A 129 9.24 -8.17 -8.82
CA GLN A 129 10.40 -8.54 -9.61
C GLN A 129 11.71 -8.29 -8.84
N PRO A 130 12.63 -9.27 -8.78
CA PRO A 130 13.89 -9.14 -8.04
C PRO A 130 14.79 -8.02 -8.60
N LYS A 131 14.71 -7.73 -9.90
CA LYS A 131 15.68 -6.88 -10.62
C LYS A 131 15.49 -5.37 -10.44
N LEU A 132 14.37 -4.91 -9.88
CA LEU A 132 14.17 -3.48 -9.60
C LEU A 132 14.86 -3.02 -8.31
N SER A 133 15.55 -3.91 -7.58
CA SER A 133 15.97 -3.64 -6.20
C SER A 133 17.31 -2.91 -6.01
N ARG A 134 18.07 -2.57 -7.07
CA ARG A 134 19.33 -1.81 -6.90
C ARG A 134 19.71 -0.81 -8.00
N GLU A 135 19.28 -0.97 -9.25
CA GLU A 135 19.85 -0.16 -10.36
C GLU A 135 18.82 0.60 -11.22
N ALA A 136 17.51 0.51 -10.93
CA ALA A 136 16.47 0.99 -11.85
C ALA A 136 15.78 2.31 -11.47
N TRP A 137 16.29 3.06 -10.49
CA TRP A 137 15.87 4.45 -10.31
C TRP A 137 17.08 5.35 -10.16
N PRO A 138 17.40 6.19 -11.17
CA PRO A 138 18.18 7.37 -10.88
C PRO A 138 17.39 8.14 -9.83
N LEU A 139 18.00 8.34 -8.66
CA LEU A 139 17.69 9.50 -7.85
C LEU A 139 17.76 10.66 -8.84
N GLN A 140 16.64 11.36 -9.05
CA GLN A 140 16.69 12.68 -9.68
C GLN A 140 17.38 13.61 -8.68
N ASP A 141 18.69 13.42 -8.53
CA ASP A 141 19.61 14.48 -8.19
C ASP A 141 19.79 15.28 -9.48
N GLU A 142 18.82 16.13 -9.80
CA GLU A 142 18.97 17.32 -10.66
C GLU A 142 17.60 18.01 -10.81
N LEU A 143 17.31 18.93 -9.88
CA LEU A 143 16.96 20.35 -10.11
C LEU A 143 16.47 21.02 -8.83
#